data_AF-A0A378TVS6-F1
#
_entry.id   AF-A0A378TVS6-F1
#
_cell.length_a   1.000
_cell.length_b   1.000
_cell.length_c   1.000
_cell.angle_alpha   90.00
_cell.angle_beta   90.00
_cell.angle_gamma   90.00
#
_symmetry.space_group_name_H-M   'P 1'
#
loop_
_entity.id
_entity.type
_entity.pdbx_description
1 polymer ?
#
loop_
_entity_poly.entity_id
_entity_poly.type
_entity_poly.pdbx_seq_one_letter_code
_entity_poly.pdbx_strand_id
1 'polypeptide(L)'
;MKQWESTFNNNHLRLMRVHIGLMIFYAVFFLFCSYFLYNLRMDRVIEISFLRVFTSVMLLYIPFFAFHLLLAIGAKRKSEMSRKISEIVFAIMLLGFPVGTILSAFYFLPKTIWKSKES
;
A
#
# COMPACT_ATOMS: atom_id res chain seq x y z
N MET A 1 -16.30 6.70 16.03
CA MET A 1 -15.40 7.31 15.03
C MET A 1 -16.23 7.84 13.87
N LYS A 2 -15.90 9.01 13.32
CA LYS A 2 -16.68 9.65 12.24
C LYS A 2 -16.67 8.80 10.96
N GLN A 3 -17.86 8.53 10.42
CA GLN A 3 -18.06 8.04 9.05
C GLN A 3 -18.71 9.16 8.24
N TRP A 4 -18.42 9.22 6.94
CA TRP A 4 -19.01 10.21 6.05
C TRP A 4 -20.23 9.64 5.33
N GLU A 5 -21.26 10.45 5.14
CA GLU A 5 -22.44 10.09 4.35
C GLU A 5 -22.10 10.10 2.86
N SER A 6 -21.37 11.13 2.41
CA SER A 6 -20.92 11.32 1.03
C SER A 6 -19.46 11.75 0.98
N THR A 7 -18.82 11.59 -0.18
CA THR A 7 -17.43 12.03 -0.41
C THR A 7 -17.29 12.62 -1.80
N PHE A 8 -16.47 13.65 -1.95
CA PHE A 8 -16.14 14.25 -3.24
C PHE A 8 -15.76 13.21 -4.30
N ASN A 9 -16.45 13.22 -5.44
CA ASN A 9 -16.17 12.38 -6.61
C ASN A 9 -15.99 10.87 -6.31
N ASN A 10 -16.71 10.35 -5.31
CA ASN A 10 -16.57 8.98 -4.81
C ASN A 10 -15.12 8.62 -4.46
N ASN A 11 -14.34 9.58 -3.96
CA ASN A 11 -12.93 9.41 -3.62
C ASN A 11 -12.69 8.29 -2.61
N HIS A 12 -13.65 7.97 -1.74
CA HIS A 12 -13.57 6.82 -0.84
C HIS A 12 -13.38 5.47 -1.59
N LEU A 13 -14.10 5.25 -2.70
CA LEU A 13 -13.91 4.05 -3.54
C LEU A 13 -12.61 4.11 -4.33
N ARG A 14 -12.22 5.30 -4.78
CA ARG A 14 -10.96 5.47 -5.52
C ARG A 14 -9.75 5.24 -4.60
N LEU A 15 -9.84 5.63 -3.32
CA LEU A 15 -8.84 5.39 -2.28
C LEU A 15 -8.78 3.90 -1.90
N MET A 16 -9.92 3.23 -1.77
CA MET A 16 -9.97 1.77 -1.61
C MET A 16 -9.20 1.07 -2.74
N ARG A 17 -9.43 1.46 -4.01
CA ARG A 17 -8.71 0.89 -5.15
C ARG A 17 -7.21 1.18 -5.13
N VAL A 18 -6.78 2.34 -4.60
CA VAL A 18 -5.34 2.63 -4.42
C VAL A 18 -4.72 1.63 -3.45
N HIS A 19 -5.34 1.38 -2.30
CA HIS A 19 -4.79 0.42 -1.33
C HIS A 19 -4.77 -1.01 -1.88
N ILE A 20 -5.82 -1.44 -2.58
CA ILE A 20 -5.82 -2.73 -3.28
C ILE A 20 -4.69 -2.79 -4.33
N GLY A 21 -4.50 -1.71 -5.10
CA GLY A 21 -3.40 -1.61 -6.06
C GLY A 21 -2.02 -1.72 -5.39
N LEU A 22 -1.82 -1.07 -4.24
CA LEU A 22 -0.58 -1.17 -3.47
C LEU A 22 -0.35 -2.59 -2.92
N MET A 23 -1.40 -3.28 -2.47
CA MET A 23 -1.30 -4.68 -2.04
C MET A 23 -0.79 -5.57 -3.18
N ILE A 24 -1.38 -5.43 -4.37
CA ILE A 24 -0.97 -6.20 -5.56
C ILE A 24 0.48 -5.84 -5.95
N PHE A 25 0.80 -4.55 -6.00
CA PHE A 25 2.15 -4.08 -6.32
C PHE A 25 3.19 -4.65 -5.35
N TYR A 26 2.92 -4.63 -4.04
CA TYR A 26 3.82 -5.21 -3.05
C TYR A 26 3.91 -6.73 -3.18
N ALA A 27 2.82 -7.46 -3.44
CA ALA A 27 2.90 -8.89 -3.69
C ALA A 27 3.88 -9.22 -4.83
N VAL A 28 3.78 -8.49 -5.94
CA VAL A 28 4.68 -8.64 -7.09
C VAL A 28 6.11 -8.24 -6.72
N PHE A 29 6.30 -7.09 -6.04
CA PHE A 29 7.61 -6.62 -5.61
C PHE A 29 8.33 -7.63 -4.70
N PHE A 30 7.64 -8.16 -3.68
CA PHE A 30 8.20 -9.14 -2.75
C PHE A 30 8.47 -10.49 -3.44
N LEU A 31 7.70 -10.86 -4.46
CA LEU A 31 8.02 -12.02 -5.31
C LEU A 31 9.33 -11.81 -6.07
N PHE A 32 9.51 -10.63 -6.70
CA PHE A 32 10.77 -10.28 -7.35
C PHE A 32 11.93 -10.25 -6.35
N CYS A 33 11.77 -9.65 -5.17
CA CYS A 33 12.80 -9.68 -4.14
C CYS A 33 13.18 -11.11 -3.73
N SER A 34 12.20 -12.01 -3.57
CA SER A 34 12.45 -13.41 -3.27
C SER A 34 13.30 -14.08 -4.35
N TYR A 35 12.99 -13.82 -5.63
CA TYR A 35 13.75 -14.32 -6.77
C TYR A 35 15.19 -13.78 -6.79
N PHE A 36 15.39 -12.46 -6.68
CA PHE A 36 16.72 -11.87 -6.69
C PHE A 36 17.56 -12.29 -5.48
N LEU A 37 16.98 -12.30 -4.27
CA LEU A 37 17.68 -12.74 -3.06
C LEU A 37 18.08 -14.21 -3.09
N TYR A 38 17.33 -15.05 -3.81
CA TYR A 38 17.73 -16.43 -4.05
C TYR A 38 18.93 -16.52 -4.99
N ASN A 39 18.95 -15.74 -6.08
CA ASN A 39 20.01 -15.78 -7.10
C ASN A 39 21.30 -15.04 -6.69
N LEU A 40 21.24 -14.04 -5.78
CA LEU A 40 22.41 -13.26 -5.34
C LEU A 40 23.29 -14.00 -4.32
N ARG A 41 22.86 -15.17 -3.81
CA ARG A 41 23.63 -15.96 -2.85
C ARG A 41 24.78 -16.68 -3.56
N MET A 42 25.89 -15.97 -3.73
CA MET A 42 27.10 -16.46 -4.40
C MET A 42 27.94 -17.43 -3.54
N ASP A 43 27.82 -17.39 -2.21
CA ASP A 43 28.63 -18.25 -1.32
C ASP A 43 27.79 -19.36 -0.67
N ARG A 44 27.93 -20.57 -1.21
CA ARG A 44 27.12 -21.77 -0.90
C ARG A 44 27.56 -22.51 0.37
N VAL A 45 27.65 -21.83 1.52
CA VAL A 45 27.93 -22.55 2.77
C VAL A 45 26.69 -23.27 3.31
N ILE A 46 25.48 -22.80 2.96
CA ILE A 46 24.20 -23.38 3.38
C ILE A 46 23.26 -23.45 2.17
N GLU A 47 22.86 -24.66 1.77
CA GLU A 47 21.80 -24.85 0.78
C GLU A 47 20.47 -24.37 1.34
N ILE A 48 19.97 -23.25 0.83
CA ILE A 48 18.68 -22.69 1.21
C ILE A 48 17.77 -22.77 -0.01
N SER A 49 16.66 -23.50 0.12
CA SER A 49 15.68 -23.64 -0.95
C SER A 49 14.98 -22.31 -1.25
N PHE A 50 14.59 -22.11 -2.52
CA PHE A 50 13.79 -20.95 -2.93
C PHE A 50 12.52 -20.80 -2.07
N LEU A 51 11.85 -21.92 -1.74
CA LEU A 51 10.65 -21.92 -0.90
C LEU A 51 10.90 -21.29 0.49
N ARG A 52 12.08 -21.49 1.08
CA ARG A 52 12.43 -20.90 2.37
C ARG A 52 12.63 -19.39 2.25
N VAL A 53 13.35 -18.94 1.21
CA VAL A 53 13.53 -17.50 0.92
C VAL A 53 12.18 -16.84 0.67
N PHE A 54 11.36 -17.43 -0.19
CA PHE A 54 10.03 -16.95 -0.52
C PHE A 54 9.15 -16.84 0.73
N THR A 55 9.08 -17.89 1.55
CA THR A 55 8.28 -17.87 2.80
C THR A 55 8.78 -16.77 3.74
N SER A 56 10.09 -16.64 3.95
CA SER A 56 10.65 -15.58 4.82
C SER A 56 10.32 -14.17 4.32
N VAL A 57 10.40 -13.94 3.02
CA VAL A 57 10.07 -12.65 2.40
C VAL A 57 8.55 -12.40 2.48
N MET A 58 7.72 -13.41 2.27
CA MET A 58 6.26 -13.28 2.40
C MET A 58 5.80 -13.00 3.83
N LEU A 59 6.49 -13.52 4.84
CA LEU A 59 6.21 -13.17 6.25
C LEU A 59 6.37 -11.67 6.50
N LEU A 60 7.33 -11.02 5.85
CA LEU A 60 7.50 -9.56 5.93
C LEU A 60 6.39 -8.80 5.20
N TYR A 61 5.78 -9.39 4.16
CA TYR A 61 4.69 -8.79 3.41
C TYR A 61 3.35 -8.80 4.17
N ILE A 62 3.08 -9.82 5.00
CA ILE A 62 1.80 -9.99 5.70
C ILE A 62 1.35 -8.73 6.46
N PRO A 63 2.20 -8.07 7.28
CA PRO A 63 1.82 -6.83 7.96
C PRO A 63 1.39 -5.71 7.01
N PHE A 64 2.10 -5.53 5.89
CA PHE A 64 1.75 -4.50 4.89
C PHE A 64 0.44 -4.83 4.19
N PHE A 65 0.22 -6.11 3.87
CA PHE A 65 -1.04 -6.57 3.29
C PHE A 65 -2.22 -6.29 4.22
N ALA A 66 -2.11 -6.71 5.49
CA ALA A 66 -3.15 -6.51 6.49
C ALA A 66 -3.43 -5.02 6.70
N PHE A 67 -2.38 -4.20 6.82
CA PHE A 67 -2.51 -2.76 6.98
C PHE A 67 -3.26 -2.10 5.81
N HIS A 68 -2.86 -2.40 4.56
CA HIS A 68 -3.55 -1.85 3.40
C HIS A 68 -4.96 -2.41 3.21
N LEU A 69 -5.21 -3.66 3.56
CA LEU A 69 -6.56 -4.24 3.54
C LEU A 69 -7.49 -3.52 4.52
N LEU A 70 -7.01 -3.24 5.75
CA LEU A 70 -7.77 -2.49 6.75
C LEU A 70 -8.08 -1.06 6.26
N LEU A 71 -7.11 -0.39 5.62
CA LEU A 71 -7.36 0.92 5.01
C LEU A 71 -8.31 0.85 3.82
N ALA A 72 -8.25 -0.21 3.00
CA ALA A 72 -9.20 -0.39 1.89
C ALA A 72 -10.63 -0.58 2.41
N ILE A 73 -10.82 -1.42 3.44
CA ILE A 73 -12.12 -1.64 4.09
C ILE A 73 -12.60 -0.34 4.76
N GLY A 74 -11.70 0.37 5.46
CA GLY A 74 -12.00 1.64 6.09
C GLY A 74 -12.44 2.71 5.08
N ALA A 75 -11.75 2.81 3.94
CA ALA A 75 -12.12 3.69 2.84
C ALA A 75 -13.46 3.31 2.23
N LYS A 76 -13.73 2.01 1.99
CA LYS A 76 -15.04 1.53 1.52
C LYS A 76 -16.18 1.96 2.46
N ARG A 77 -15.95 1.92 3.77
CA ARG A 77 -16.88 2.34 4.83
C ARG A 77 -16.87 3.85 5.10
N LYS A 78 -16.18 4.64 4.27
CA LYS A 78 -16.07 6.11 4.41
C LYS A 78 -15.59 6.54 5.81
N SER A 79 -14.65 5.79 6.39
CA SER A 79 -14.07 6.06 7.71
C SER A 79 -13.07 7.22 7.68
N GLU A 80 -13.30 8.25 8.50
CA GLU A 80 -12.38 9.39 8.63
C GLU A 80 -10.98 8.97 9.12
N MET A 81 -10.91 7.96 9.99
CA MET A 81 -9.64 7.44 10.48
C MET A 81 -8.82 6.83 9.35
N SER A 82 -9.48 6.05 8.48
CA SER A 82 -8.83 5.48 7.29
C SER A 82 -8.30 6.58 6.38
N ARG A 83 -9.10 7.62 6.12
CA ARG A 83 -8.69 8.77 5.31
C ARG A 83 -7.42 9.44 5.86
N LYS A 84 -7.40 9.76 7.15
CA LYS A 84 -6.26 10.43 7.81
C LYS A 84 -5.00 9.55 7.82
N ILE A 85 -5.14 8.25 8.10
CA ILE A 85 -3.99 7.34 8.06
C ILE A 85 -3.45 7.23 6.63
N SER A 86 -4.32 7.15 5.62
CA SER A 86 -3.89 7.16 4.22
C SER A 86 -3.12 8.43 3.85
N GLU A 87 -3.51 9.60 4.36
CA GLU A 87 -2.75 10.85 4.17
C GLU A 87 -1.32 10.75 4.69
N ILE A 88 -1.15 10.21 5.90
CA ILE A 88 0.17 10.01 6.52
C ILE A 88 0.99 9.02 5.70
N VAL A 89 0.39 7.89 5.31
CA VAL A 89 1.05 6.86 4.50
C VAL A 89 1.56 7.45 3.18
N PHE A 90 0.72 8.21 2.48
CA PHE A 90 1.10 8.81 1.21
C PHE A 90 2.10 9.96 1.39
N ALA A 91 2.00 10.75 2.47
CA ALA A 91 3.02 11.74 2.80
C ALA A 91 4.40 11.09 3.00
N ILE A 92 4.48 9.95 3.68
CA ILE A 92 5.73 9.18 3.81
C ILE A 92 6.21 8.68 2.43
N MET A 93 5.30 8.22 1.56
CA MET A 93 5.65 7.76 0.21
C MET A 93 6.28 8.86 -0.67
N LEU A 94 6.10 10.14 -0.34
CA LEU A 94 6.77 11.23 -1.05
C LEU A 94 8.30 11.14 -0.97
N LEU A 95 8.83 10.47 0.06
CA LEU A 95 10.27 10.24 0.25
C LEU A 95 10.83 9.13 -0.66
N GLY A 96 9.98 8.33 -1.30
CA GLY A 96 10.37 7.22 -2.17
C GLY A 96 10.78 7.65 -3.59
N PHE A 97 11.56 8.73 -3.71
CA PHE A 97 11.89 9.37 -4.98
C PHE A 97 12.48 8.41 -6.04
N PRO A 98 12.14 8.59 -7.33
CA PRO A 98 11.15 9.52 -7.88
C PRO A 98 9.73 8.94 -7.92
N VAL A 99 9.61 7.61 -7.99
CA VAL A 99 8.36 6.90 -8.28
C VAL A 99 7.34 7.13 -7.16
N GLY A 100 7.77 6.99 -5.90
CA GLY A 100 6.91 7.23 -4.74
C GLY A 100 6.41 8.67 -4.68
N THR A 101 7.28 9.63 -4.99
CA THR A 101 6.96 11.06 -5.04
C THR A 101 5.88 11.35 -6.09
N ILE A 102 6.08 10.91 -7.32
CA ILE A 102 5.15 11.17 -8.43
C ILE A 102 3.79 10.53 -8.14
N LEU A 103 3.76 9.25 -7.76
CA LEU A 103 2.49 8.56 -7.48
C LEU A 103 1.77 9.18 -6.29
N SER A 104 2.49 9.53 -5.23
CA SER A 104 1.89 10.10 -4.03
C SER A 104 1.31 11.50 -4.30
N ALA A 105 2.11 12.40 -4.87
CA ALA A 105 1.71 13.79 -5.09
C ALA A 105 0.55 13.91 -6.08
N PHE A 106 0.62 13.20 -7.22
CA PHE A 106 -0.31 13.40 -8.31
C PHE A 106 -1.49 12.43 -8.32
N TYR A 107 -1.36 11.26 -7.68
CA TYR A 107 -2.38 10.22 -7.80
C TYR A 107 -2.96 9.75 -6.46
N PHE A 108 -2.18 9.62 -5.38
CA PHE A 108 -2.69 9.08 -4.11
C PHE A 108 -3.28 10.13 -3.17
N LEU A 109 -2.53 11.19 -2.85
CA LEU A 109 -2.98 12.26 -1.95
C LEU A 109 -4.28 12.94 -2.41
N PRO A 110 -4.51 13.22 -3.71
CA PRO A 110 -5.79 13.78 -4.16
C PRO A 110 -7.01 12.92 -3.82
N LYS A 111 -6.85 11.61 -3.57
CA LYS A 111 -7.96 10.70 -3.22
C LYS A 111 -8.33 10.74 -1.75
N THR A 112 -7.57 11.42 -0.90
CA THR A 112 -7.92 11.63 0.51
C THR A 112 -8.79 12.87 0.73
N ILE A 113 -9.02 13.66 -0.32
CA ILE A 113 -9.90 14.83 -0.30
C ILE A 113 -11.36 14.35 -0.35
N TRP A 114 -12.05 14.39 0.79
CA TRP A 114 -13.43 13.89 0.90
C TRP A 114 -14.48 14.99 1.07
N LYS A 115 -14.11 16.19 1.51
CA LYS A 115 -15.00 17.36 1.52
C LYS A 115 -15.28 17.80 0.09
N SER A 116 -16.55 18.08 -0.25
CA SER A 116 -16.82 18.88 -1.44
C SER A 116 -16.40 20.32 -1.14
N LYS A 117 -15.97 21.09 -2.15
CA LYS A 117 -15.73 22.54 -1.99
C LYS A 117 -17.05 23.34 -1.86
N GLU A 118 -18.19 22.65 -1.89
CA GLU A 118 -19.54 23.25 -1.95
C GLU A 118 -20.37 22.95 -0.67
N SER A 119 -19.72 22.55 0.43
CA SER A 119 -20.35 22.34 1.75
C SER A 119 -19.69 23.18 2.83
#